data_AF-A0A160TLZ3-F1
#
_entry.id   AF-A0A160TLZ3-F1
#
_cell.length_a   1.000
_cell.length_b   1.000
_cell.length_c   1.000
_cell.angle_alpha   90.00
_cell.angle_beta   90.00
_cell.angle_gamma   90.00
#
_symmetry.space_group_name_H-M   'P 1'
#
loop_
_entity.id
_entity.type
_entity.pdbx_description
1 polymer ?
#
loop_
_entity_poly.entity_id
_entity_poly.type
_entity_poly.pdbx_seq_one_letter_code
_entity_poly.pdbx_strand_id
1 'polypeptide(L)'
;MATNINGASDRSVSIGRIFSRAFGTMGSNPVTVFGISLVFSALPGVVINLVSQRLGYVPQNLATGVITPVLYYTIAAVVFVLSIAFVMLAQGALVRATAAHSEGREASFGESAMVGLRVIVPLFVLGLLLAIGVAFGFLLLIVPGVILYLMWAVAAPALVEEKTGVLGAFGRSSYLTKGARWKVLGLGLIMVVIYWIFSAVVGVLMLTIYGLNGLAAAAQDGLPLGFLLVSGVLSTVVTAIVATIQTSLYIELRDWKDGPATEALTEIFA
;
A
#
# COMPACT_ATOMS: atom_id res chain seq x y z
N MET A 1 38.35 2.20 -35.31
CA MET A 1 36.91 2.43 -35.12
C MET A 1 36.45 1.55 -33.98
N ALA A 2 36.40 2.10 -32.76
CA ALA A 2 36.06 1.37 -31.56
C ALA A 2 34.88 2.05 -30.86
N THR A 3 34.01 1.19 -30.32
CA THR A 3 33.11 1.44 -29.18
C THR A 3 31.81 2.20 -29.47
N ASN A 4 30.78 1.44 -29.84
CA ASN A 4 29.40 1.69 -29.40
C ASN A 4 28.85 0.38 -28.81
N ILE A 5 29.20 0.11 -27.54
CA ILE A 5 28.64 -1.01 -26.74
C ILE A 5 27.87 -0.51 -25.51
N ASN A 6 27.51 0.77 -25.45
CA ASN A 6 26.71 1.33 -24.35
C ASN A 6 25.31 1.69 -24.87
N GLY A 7 24.36 0.77 -24.75
CA GLY A 7 22.95 1.04 -25.09
C GLY A 7 21.99 -0.11 -24.82
N ALA A 8 22.48 -1.35 -24.78
CA ALA A 8 21.71 -2.49 -24.29
C ALA A 8 21.98 -2.68 -22.79
N SER A 9 21.59 -1.70 -21.96
CA SER A 9 21.50 -2.01 -20.53
C SER A 9 20.46 -3.10 -20.37
N ASP A 10 20.83 -4.17 -19.67
CA ASP A 10 20.04 -5.37 -19.44
C ASP A 10 18.55 -5.04 -19.23
N ARG A 11 17.70 -5.38 -20.23
CA ARG A 11 16.25 -5.15 -20.22
C ARG A 11 15.57 -6.13 -19.27
N SER A 12 16.05 -6.19 -18.04
CA SER A 12 15.53 -7.04 -17.00
C SER A 12 15.06 -6.16 -15.84
N VAL A 13 13.89 -6.49 -15.29
CA VAL A 13 13.32 -5.80 -14.13
C VAL A 13 14.33 -5.83 -12.97
N SER A 14 14.74 -4.67 -12.46
CA SER A 14 15.75 -4.58 -11.41
C SER A 14 15.15 -4.16 -10.08
N ILE A 15 15.26 -5.03 -9.06
CA ILE A 15 14.81 -4.74 -7.70
C ILE A 15 15.58 -3.53 -7.12
N GLY A 16 16.87 -3.40 -7.43
CA GLY A 16 17.67 -2.27 -6.97
C GLY A 16 17.18 -0.92 -7.49
N ARG A 17 16.77 -0.85 -8.77
CA ARG A 17 16.18 0.37 -9.35
C ARG A 17 14.85 0.71 -8.69
N ILE A 18 14.02 -0.29 -8.42
CA ILE A 18 12.73 -0.11 -7.73
C ILE A 18 12.95 0.52 -6.34
N PHE A 19 13.87 -0.02 -5.54
CA PHE A 19 14.16 0.54 -4.21
C PHE A 19 14.82 1.92 -4.31
N SER A 20 15.77 2.13 -5.22
CA SER A 20 16.41 3.43 -5.41
C SER A 20 15.39 4.52 -5.77
N ARG A 21 14.43 4.22 -6.65
CA ARG A 21 13.33 5.14 -7.01
C ARG A 21 12.40 5.41 -5.82
N ALA A 22 12.03 4.36 -5.08
CA ALA A 22 11.17 4.50 -3.90
C ALA A 22 11.83 5.36 -2.80
N PHE A 23 13.09 5.08 -2.47
CA PHE A 23 13.86 5.87 -1.48
C PHE A 23 14.21 7.27 -1.99
N GLY A 24 14.48 7.45 -3.28
CA GLY A 24 14.67 8.77 -3.88
C GLY A 24 13.41 9.64 -3.79
N THR A 25 12.23 9.05 -3.99
CA THR A 25 10.95 9.73 -3.82
C THR A 25 10.73 10.15 -2.36
N MET A 26 10.96 9.22 -1.42
CA MET A 26 10.83 9.52 0.02
C MET A 26 11.83 10.58 0.48
N GLY A 27 13.05 10.58 -0.05
CA GLY A 27 14.11 11.53 0.33
C GLY A 27 13.97 12.91 -0.29
N SER A 28 13.45 13.01 -1.51
CA SER A 28 13.25 14.28 -2.21
C SER A 28 12.04 15.07 -1.70
N ASN A 29 10.95 14.38 -1.34
CA ASN A 29 9.74 15.03 -0.82
C ASN A 29 9.16 14.31 0.40
N PRO A 30 9.92 14.25 1.52
CA PRO A 30 9.51 13.51 2.72
C PRO A 30 8.24 14.09 3.33
N VAL A 31 8.07 15.41 3.33
CA VAL A 31 6.91 16.07 3.94
C VAL A 31 5.63 15.67 3.23
N THR A 32 5.63 15.62 1.89
CA THR A 32 4.44 15.20 1.15
C THR A 32 4.17 13.71 1.33
N VAL A 33 5.19 12.85 1.21
CA VAL A 33 5.01 11.40 1.31
C VAL A 33 4.56 10.97 2.71
N PHE A 34 5.26 11.41 3.75
CA PHE A 34 4.88 11.08 5.13
C PHE A 34 3.65 11.87 5.58
N GLY A 35 3.45 13.10 5.10
CA GLY A 35 2.24 13.88 5.37
C GLY A 35 0.98 13.21 4.83
N ILE A 36 0.99 12.74 3.57
CA ILE A 36 -0.13 11.99 2.97
C ILE A 36 -0.38 10.71 3.77
N SER A 37 0.67 9.96 4.09
CA SER A 37 0.55 8.73 4.86
C SER A 37 0.00 8.98 6.27
N LEU A 38 0.39 10.09 6.91
CA LEU A 38 -0.09 10.46 8.23
C LEU A 38 -1.56 10.84 8.20
N VAL A 39 -1.94 11.73 7.27
CA VAL A 39 -3.29 12.29 7.17
C VAL A 39 -4.31 11.26 6.69
N PHE A 40 -3.93 10.39 5.76
CA PHE A 40 -4.86 9.49 5.10
C PHE A 40 -4.78 8.03 5.55
N SER A 41 -3.75 7.63 6.29
CA SER A 41 -3.65 6.27 6.85
C SER A 41 -3.57 6.30 8.38
N ALA A 42 -2.59 6.98 8.97
CA ALA A 42 -2.35 6.91 10.41
C ALA A 42 -3.44 7.59 11.25
N LEU A 43 -3.80 8.84 10.95
CA LEU A 43 -4.84 9.56 11.70
C LEU A 43 -6.20 8.85 11.61
N PRO A 44 -6.70 8.47 10.42
CA PRO A 44 -7.94 7.70 10.32
C PRO A 44 -7.84 6.37 11.06
N GLY A 45 -6.72 5.66 10.97
CA GLY A 45 -6.49 4.42 11.70
C GLY A 45 -6.60 4.58 13.21
N VAL A 46 -5.98 5.63 13.79
CA VAL A 46 -6.07 5.94 15.22
C VAL A 46 -7.49 6.33 15.61
N VAL A 47 -8.15 7.20 14.84
CA VAL A 47 -9.53 7.64 15.10
C VAL A 47 -10.50 6.47 15.04
N ILE A 48 -10.40 5.63 14.01
CA ILE A 48 -11.22 4.42 13.84
C ILE A 48 -11.03 3.50 15.05
N ASN A 49 -9.80 3.25 15.48
CA ASN A 49 -9.53 2.41 16.65
C ASN A 49 -10.10 3.01 17.94
N LEU A 50 -9.94 4.32 18.16
CA LEU A 50 -10.49 5.01 19.32
C LEU A 50 -12.02 4.94 19.34
N VAL A 51 -12.67 5.30 18.23
CA VAL A 51 -14.13 5.26 18.11
C VAL A 51 -14.64 3.84 18.30
N SER A 52 -14.00 2.85 17.71
CA SER A 52 -14.38 1.43 17.87
C SER A 52 -14.35 1.00 19.32
N GLN A 53 -13.28 1.33 20.06
CA GLN A 53 -13.18 1.04 21.49
C GLN A 53 -14.25 1.76 22.31
N ARG A 54 -14.59 3.02 21.97
CA ARG A 54 -15.69 3.76 22.63
C ARG A 54 -17.06 3.18 22.37
N LEU A 55 -17.25 2.54 21.22
CA LEU A 55 -18.46 1.78 20.89
C LEU A 55 -18.48 0.38 21.49
N GLY A 56 -17.48 0.04 22.30
CA GLY A 56 -17.37 -1.26 22.96
C GLY A 56 -16.87 -2.39 22.05
N TYR A 57 -16.37 -2.10 20.84
CA TYR A 57 -15.78 -3.09 19.93
C TYR A 57 -14.44 -3.60 20.48
N VAL A 58 -14.55 -4.47 21.48
CA VAL A 58 -13.45 -5.11 22.18
C VAL A 58 -13.86 -6.57 22.42
N PRO A 59 -13.00 -7.57 22.19
CA PRO A 59 -13.37 -8.98 22.27
C PRO A 59 -14.01 -9.39 23.60
N GLN A 60 -13.55 -8.81 24.71
CA GLN A 60 -14.08 -9.04 26.06
C GLN A 60 -15.56 -8.71 26.15
N ASN A 61 -16.01 -7.59 25.56
CA ASN A 61 -17.41 -7.14 25.63
C ASN A 61 -18.36 -8.08 24.90
N LEU A 62 -17.89 -8.74 23.83
CA LEU A 62 -18.65 -9.78 23.14
C LEU A 62 -18.73 -11.04 24.02
N ALA A 63 -17.62 -11.44 24.63
CA ALA A 63 -17.54 -12.64 25.47
C ALA A 63 -18.39 -12.53 26.75
N THR A 64 -18.47 -11.33 27.35
CA THR A 64 -19.26 -11.07 28.56
C THR A 64 -20.71 -10.68 28.29
N GLY A 65 -21.11 -10.55 27.02
CA GLY A 65 -22.46 -10.18 26.62
C GLY A 65 -22.81 -8.70 26.82
N VAL A 66 -21.83 -7.84 27.10
CA VAL A 66 -22.00 -6.38 27.17
C VAL A 66 -22.47 -5.81 25.83
N ILE A 67 -22.00 -6.38 24.72
CA ILE A 67 -22.48 -6.08 23.37
C ILE A 67 -23.01 -7.34 22.69
N THR A 68 -24.04 -7.17 21.86
CA THR A 68 -24.59 -8.29 21.09
C THR A 68 -23.65 -8.67 19.93
N PRO A 69 -23.65 -9.94 19.49
CA PRO A 69 -22.89 -10.36 18.32
C PRO A 69 -23.24 -9.54 17.06
N VAL A 70 -24.52 -9.23 16.88
CA VAL A 70 -25.01 -8.42 15.75
C VAL A 70 -24.35 -7.04 15.73
N LEU A 71 -24.31 -6.34 16.86
CA LEU A 71 -23.67 -5.04 16.96
C LEU A 71 -22.15 -5.14 16.73
N TYR A 72 -21.49 -6.14 17.33
CA TYR A 72 -20.05 -6.35 17.17
C TYR A 72 -19.64 -6.53 15.70
N TYR A 73 -20.30 -7.42 14.97
CA TYR A 73 -19.99 -7.67 13.56
C TYR A 73 -20.41 -6.51 12.66
N THR A 74 -21.44 -5.75 13.03
CA THR A 74 -21.81 -4.52 12.30
C THR A 74 -20.71 -3.47 12.42
N ILE A 75 -20.18 -3.23 13.63
CA ILE A 75 -19.05 -2.33 13.83
C ILE A 75 -17.83 -2.83 13.05
N ALA A 76 -17.52 -4.13 13.12
CA ALA A 76 -16.41 -4.73 12.38
C ALA A 76 -16.53 -4.48 10.86
N ALA A 77 -17.71 -4.67 10.28
CA ALA A 77 -17.95 -4.44 8.86
C ALA A 77 -17.78 -2.97 8.46
N VAL A 78 -18.31 -2.04 9.27
CA VAL A 78 -18.14 -0.59 9.03
C VAL A 78 -16.66 -0.19 9.13
N VAL A 79 -15.97 -0.65 10.16
CA VAL A 79 -14.54 -0.42 10.37
C VAL A 79 -13.72 -0.95 9.20
N PHE A 80 -14.02 -2.15 8.72
CA PHE A 80 -13.36 -2.77 7.57
C PHE A 80 -13.54 -1.93 6.30
N VAL A 81 -14.78 -1.52 5.99
CA VAL A 81 -15.08 -0.68 4.82
C VAL A 81 -14.36 0.66 4.89
N LEU A 82 -14.42 1.35 6.03
CA LEU A 82 -13.71 2.62 6.23
C LEU A 82 -12.19 2.45 6.09
N SER A 83 -11.64 1.39 6.67
CA SER A 83 -10.20 1.11 6.61
C SER A 83 -9.73 0.92 5.16
N ILE A 84 -10.48 0.17 4.34
CA ILE A 84 -10.17 0.03 2.90
C ILE A 84 -10.20 1.40 2.22
N ALA A 85 -11.23 2.22 2.46
CA ALA A 85 -11.35 3.52 1.82
C ALA A 85 -10.15 4.43 2.13
N PHE A 86 -9.73 4.51 3.38
CA PHE A 86 -8.57 5.32 3.80
C PHE A 86 -7.25 4.80 3.23
N VAL A 87 -7.02 3.48 3.29
CA VAL A 87 -5.81 2.88 2.70
C VAL A 87 -5.74 3.11 1.19
N MET A 88 -6.86 2.93 0.48
CA MET A 88 -6.93 3.15 -0.97
C MET A 88 -6.74 4.62 -1.35
N LEU A 89 -7.26 5.54 -0.53
CA LEU A 89 -7.05 6.96 -0.75
C LEU A 89 -5.58 7.35 -0.52
N ALA A 90 -4.95 6.87 0.55
CA ALA A 90 -3.53 7.08 0.82
C ALA A 90 -2.68 6.53 -0.34
N GLN A 91 -2.99 5.31 -0.80
CA GLN A 91 -2.37 4.70 -1.98
C GLN A 91 -2.50 5.59 -3.22
N GLY A 92 -3.70 6.05 -3.57
CA GLY A 92 -3.91 6.90 -4.75
C GLY A 92 -3.11 8.21 -4.72
N ALA A 93 -3.09 8.88 -3.57
CA ALA A 93 -2.33 10.11 -3.39
C ALA A 93 -0.80 9.87 -3.46
N LEU A 94 -0.31 8.79 -2.85
CA LEU A 94 1.11 8.43 -2.87
C LEU A 94 1.60 7.96 -4.23
N VAL A 95 0.77 7.25 -4.98
CA VAL A 95 1.07 6.89 -6.38
C VAL A 95 1.33 8.17 -7.18
N ARG A 96 0.41 9.14 -7.12
CA ARG A 96 0.57 10.41 -7.84
C ARG A 96 1.85 11.14 -7.43
N ALA A 97 2.15 11.20 -6.14
CA ALA A 97 3.37 11.83 -5.65
C ALA A 97 4.64 11.14 -6.17
N THR A 98 4.63 9.80 -6.21
CA THR A 98 5.77 8.99 -6.69
C THR A 98 5.95 9.07 -8.20
N ALA A 99 4.85 9.07 -8.96
CA ALA A 99 4.86 9.23 -10.40
C ALA A 99 5.38 10.61 -10.80
N ALA A 100 4.89 11.68 -10.17
CA ALA A 100 5.38 13.04 -10.42
C ALA A 100 6.90 13.15 -10.18
N HIS A 101 7.41 12.55 -9.09
CA HIS A 101 8.84 12.54 -8.82
C HIS A 101 9.64 11.83 -9.93
N SER A 102 9.10 10.73 -10.47
CA SER A 102 9.71 9.99 -11.57
C SER A 102 9.70 10.76 -12.89
N GLU A 103 8.78 11.73 -13.05
CA GLU A 103 8.74 12.69 -14.16
C GLU A 103 9.66 13.91 -13.93
N GLY A 104 10.40 13.96 -12.83
CA GLY A 104 11.24 15.10 -12.46
C GLY A 104 10.47 16.31 -11.90
N ARG A 105 9.21 16.11 -11.49
CA ARG A 105 8.38 17.15 -10.86
C ARG A 105 8.15 16.85 -9.39
N GLU A 106 8.05 17.88 -8.56
CA GLU A 106 7.63 17.72 -7.16
C GLU A 106 6.12 17.92 -7.06
N ALA A 107 5.37 16.86 -6.75
CA ALA A 107 3.95 17.02 -6.45
C ALA A 107 3.78 17.64 -5.06
N SER A 108 2.94 18.67 -4.97
CA SER A 108 2.54 19.21 -3.67
C SER A 108 1.61 18.24 -2.94
N PHE A 109 1.55 18.35 -1.61
CA PHE A 109 0.59 17.62 -0.78
C PHE A 109 -0.86 17.80 -1.27
N GLY A 110 -1.26 19.05 -1.54
CA GLY A 110 -2.61 19.38 -1.99
C GLY A 110 -2.95 18.78 -3.35
N GLU A 111 -2.03 18.83 -4.30
CA GLU A 111 -2.23 18.22 -5.63
C GLU A 111 -2.41 16.70 -5.51
N SER A 112 -1.50 16.05 -4.76
CA SER A 112 -1.52 14.60 -4.58
C SER A 112 -2.78 14.13 -3.85
N ALA A 113 -3.16 14.83 -2.77
CA ALA A 113 -4.39 14.58 -2.03
C ALA A 113 -5.64 14.76 -2.92
N MET A 114 -5.69 15.82 -3.73
CA MET A 114 -6.81 16.08 -4.64
C MET A 114 -6.94 14.99 -5.70
N VAL A 115 -5.82 14.50 -6.24
CA VAL A 115 -5.83 13.37 -7.18
C VAL A 115 -6.37 12.12 -6.50
N GLY A 116 -5.85 11.77 -5.32
CA GLY A 116 -6.35 10.62 -4.54
C GLY A 116 -7.85 10.71 -4.24
N LEU A 117 -8.34 11.89 -3.87
CA LEU A 117 -9.76 12.15 -3.64
C LEU A 117 -10.61 12.00 -4.91
N ARG A 118 -10.13 12.49 -6.07
CA ARG A 118 -10.87 12.38 -7.34
C ARG A 118 -11.05 10.95 -7.81
N VAL A 119 -10.10 10.07 -7.49
CA VAL A 119 -10.15 8.64 -7.86
C VAL A 119 -10.50 7.74 -6.68
N ILE A 120 -11.03 8.29 -5.56
CA ILE A 120 -11.34 7.51 -4.36
C ILE A 120 -12.34 6.39 -4.63
N VAL A 121 -13.41 6.67 -5.39
CA VAL A 121 -14.46 5.69 -5.69
C VAL A 121 -13.90 4.53 -6.52
N PRO A 122 -13.26 4.75 -7.68
CA PRO A 122 -12.70 3.64 -8.44
C PRO A 122 -11.57 2.92 -7.69
N LEU A 123 -10.75 3.61 -6.89
CA LEU A 123 -9.74 2.95 -6.03
C LEU A 123 -10.37 2.12 -4.91
N PHE A 124 -11.45 2.59 -4.30
CA PHE A 124 -12.18 1.83 -3.29
C PHE A 124 -12.76 0.54 -3.88
N VAL A 125 -13.42 0.63 -5.04
CA VAL A 125 -13.95 -0.56 -5.74
C VAL A 125 -12.81 -1.49 -6.16
N LEU A 126 -11.69 -0.94 -6.65
CA LEU A 126 -10.50 -1.73 -6.97
C LEU A 126 -9.97 -2.47 -5.74
N GLY A 127 -9.81 -1.78 -4.61
CA GLY A 127 -9.34 -2.35 -3.35
C GLY A 127 -10.27 -3.44 -2.83
N LEU A 128 -11.59 -3.22 -2.92
CA LEU A 128 -12.59 -4.20 -2.50
C LEU A 128 -12.56 -5.46 -3.39
N LEU A 129 -12.52 -5.31 -4.72
CA LEU A 129 -12.43 -6.44 -5.64
C LEU A 129 -11.11 -7.19 -5.49
N LEU A 130 -10.01 -6.48 -5.26
CA LEU A 130 -8.70 -7.07 -4.98
C LEU A 130 -8.77 -7.89 -3.69
N ALA A 131 -9.32 -7.31 -2.61
CA ALA A 131 -9.46 -8.00 -1.33
C ALA A 131 -10.32 -9.27 -1.45
N ILE A 132 -11.47 -9.18 -2.13
CA ILE A 132 -12.35 -10.32 -2.36
C ILE A 132 -11.66 -11.39 -3.21
N GLY A 133 -11.04 -11.00 -4.32
CA GLY A 133 -10.37 -11.93 -5.23
C GLY A 133 -9.20 -12.66 -4.56
N VAL A 134 -8.36 -11.92 -3.82
CA VAL A 134 -7.24 -12.50 -3.08
C VAL A 134 -7.73 -13.39 -1.93
N ALA A 135 -8.74 -12.96 -1.17
CA ALA A 135 -9.33 -13.77 -0.11
C ALA A 135 -9.94 -15.08 -0.63
N PHE A 136 -10.66 -15.02 -1.75
CA PHE A 136 -11.21 -16.21 -2.41
C PHE A 136 -10.10 -17.12 -2.94
N GLY A 137 -9.03 -16.54 -3.47
CA GLY A 137 -7.82 -17.28 -3.86
C GLY A 137 -7.25 -18.06 -2.69
N PHE A 138 -7.03 -17.40 -1.54
CA PHE A 138 -6.52 -18.05 -0.32
C PHE A 138 -7.49 -19.07 0.28
N LEU A 139 -8.80 -18.85 0.15
CA LEU A 139 -9.83 -19.80 0.59
C LEU A 139 -9.78 -21.10 -0.21
N LEU A 140 -9.50 -21.03 -1.51
CA LEU A 140 -9.31 -22.22 -2.34
C LEU A 140 -8.00 -22.92 -1.98
N LEU A 141 -6.86 -22.22 -2.05
CA LEU A 141 -5.52 -22.72 -1.69
C LEU A 141 -4.54 -21.53 -1.51
N ILE A 142 -3.43 -21.74 -0.80
CA ILE A 142 -2.40 -20.69 -0.63
C ILE A 142 -1.82 -20.21 -1.97
N VAL A 143 -1.51 -21.15 -2.87
CA VAL A 143 -0.87 -20.87 -4.17
C VAL A 143 -1.71 -19.93 -5.07
N PRO A 144 -3.01 -20.19 -5.36
CA PRO A 144 -3.83 -19.27 -6.16
C PRO A 144 -4.01 -17.91 -5.51
N GLY A 145 -4.12 -17.82 -4.17
CA GLY A 145 -4.14 -16.53 -3.46
C GLY A 145 -2.89 -15.69 -3.73
N VAL A 146 -1.71 -16.31 -3.64
CA VAL A 146 -0.43 -15.65 -3.97
C VAL A 146 -0.38 -15.26 -5.44
N ILE A 147 -0.80 -16.14 -6.37
CA ILE A 147 -0.77 -15.82 -7.81
C ILE A 147 -1.67 -14.62 -8.13
N LEU A 148 -2.87 -14.54 -7.57
CA LEU A 148 -3.78 -13.40 -7.74
C LEU A 148 -3.16 -12.11 -7.20
N TYR A 149 -2.60 -12.15 -6.00
CA TYR A 149 -1.89 -11.00 -5.41
C TYR A 149 -0.75 -10.52 -6.31
N LEU A 150 0.06 -11.43 -6.84
CA LEU A 150 1.17 -11.08 -7.73
C LEU A 150 0.69 -10.49 -9.06
N MET A 151 -0.41 -10.99 -9.61
CA MET A 151 -0.98 -10.44 -10.84
C MET A 151 -1.52 -9.02 -10.66
N TRP A 152 -2.00 -8.68 -9.46
CA TRP A 152 -2.64 -7.40 -9.16
C TRP A 152 -1.79 -6.45 -8.30
N ALA A 153 -0.51 -6.78 -8.09
CA ALA A 153 0.42 -6.02 -7.26
C ALA A 153 0.59 -4.55 -7.68
N VAL A 154 0.33 -4.23 -8.96
CA VAL A 154 0.45 -2.89 -9.54
C VAL A 154 -0.88 -2.37 -10.11
N ALA A 155 -2.01 -2.92 -9.67
CA ALA A 155 -3.32 -2.50 -10.15
C ALA A 155 -3.67 -1.06 -9.72
N ALA A 156 -3.37 -0.68 -8.48
CA ALA A 156 -3.60 0.68 -7.99
C ALA A 156 -2.84 1.74 -8.81
N PRO A 157 -1.52 1.62 -9.03
CA PRO A 157 -0.82 2.57 -9.87
C PRO A 157 -1.27 2.56 -11.35
N ALA A 158 -1.62 1.39 -11.91
CA ALA A 158 -2.20 1.32 -13.24
C ALA A 158 -3.55 2.06 -13.36
N LEU A 159 -4.37 2.06 -12.31
CA LEU A 159 -5.64 2.79 -12.29
C LEU A 159 -5.42 4.31 -12.25
N VAL A 160 -4.51 4.77 -11.39
CA VAL A 160 -4.26 6.21 -11.18
C VAL A 160 -3.55 6.82 -12.39
N GLU A 161 -2.51 6.16 -12.90
CA GLU A 161 -1.65 6.70 -13.96
C GLU A 161 -2.26 6.56 -15.35
N GLU A 162 -2.83 5.40 -15.68
CA GLU A 162 -3.37 5.14 -17.01
C GLU A 162 -4.88 5.36 -17.12
N LYS A 163 -5.57 5.67 -16.01
CA LYS A 163 -7.04 5.92 -15.98
C LYS A 163 -7.87 4.81 -16.64
N THR A 164 -7.40 3.57 -16.54
CA THR A 164 -7.94 2.39 -17.23
C THR A 164 -9.31 1.93 -16.74
N GLY A 165 -9.84 2.55 -15.68
CA GLY A 165 -11.00 2.06 -14.95
C GLY A 165 -10.67 0.82 -14.11
N VAL A 166 -11.62 0.36 -13.29
CA VAL A 166 -11.37 -0.68 -12.27
C VAL A 166 -10.97 -2.03 -12.90
N LEU A 167 -11.76 -2.52 -13.85
CA LEU A 167 -11.48 -3.81 -14.50
C LEU A 167 -10.27 -3.73 -15.43
N GLY A 168 -10.08 -2.59 -16.11
CA GLY A 168 -8.92 -2.35 -16.95
C GLY A 168 -7.62 -2.38 -16.15
N ALA A 169 -7.61 -1.84 -14.94
CA ALA A 169 -6.44 -1.83 -14.05
C ALA A 169 -5.99 -3.25 -13.66
N PHE A 170 -6.92 -4.18 -13.41
CA PHE A 170 -6.57 -5.58 -13.13
C PHE A 170 -5.95 -6.28 -14.35
N GLY A 171 -6.54 -6.08 -15.54
CA GLY A 171 -6.02 -6.61 -16.79
C GLY A 171 -4.62 -6.07 -17.09
N ARG A 172 -4.44 -4.76 -16.93
CA ARG A 172 -3.17 -4.07 -17.13
C ARG A 172 -2.09 -4.56 -16.16
N SER A 173 -2.40 -4.66 -14.87
CA SER A 173 -1.46 -5.19 -13.87
C SER A 173 -1.05 -6.64 -14.19
N SER A 174 -2.00 -7.49 -14.59
CA SER A 174 -1.71 -8.88 -14.97
C SER A 174 -0.81 -8.95 -16.21
N TYR A 175 -1.04 -8.08 -17.19
CA TYR A 175 -0.18 -7.94 -18.37
C TYR A 175 1.24 -7.52 -17.97
N LEU A 176 1.39 -6.46 -17.18
CA LEU A 176 2.70 -5.93 -16.77
C LEU A 176 3.52 -6.93 -15.94
N THR A 177 2.87 -7.71 -15.07
CA THR A 177 3.55 -8.67 -14.19
C THR A 177 3.89 -9.99 -14.89
N LYS A 178 3.27 -10.30 -16.04
CA LYS A 178 3.52 -11.55 -16.80
C LYS A 178 4.97 -11.63 -17.26
N GLY A 179 5.68 -12.68 -16.84
CA GLY A 179 7.11 -12.90 -17.12
C GLY A 179 8.06 -12.39 -16.04
N ALA A 180 7.59 -11.55 -15.12
CA ALA A 180 8.38 -11.03 -13.99
C ALA A 180 7.85 -11.47 -12.61
N ARG A 181 6.88 -12.40 -12.56
CA ARG A 181 6.18 -12.80 -11.31
C ARG A 181 7.12 -13.28 -10.19
N TRP A 182 8.22 -13.96 -10.52
CA TRP A 182 9.23 -14.36 -9.52
C TRP A 182 9.94 -13.18 -8.89
N LYS A 183 10.22 -12.12 -9.67
CA LYS A 183 10.81 -10.87 -9.16
C LYS A 183 9.81 -10.10 -8.31
N VAL A 184 8.54 -10.05 -8.73
CA VAL A 184 7.44 -9.47 -7.95
C VAL A 184 7.25 -10.24 -6.63
N LEU A 185 7.35 -11.58 -6.66
CA LEU A 185 7.28 -12.42 -5.47
C LEU A 185 8.47 -12.15 -4.54
N GLY A 186 9.70 -12.11 -5.06
CA GLY A 186 10.88 -11.80 -4.27
C GLY A 186 10.79 -10.40 -3.62
N LEU A 187 10.34 -9.40 -4.37
CA LEU A 187 10.08 -8.06 -3.84
C LEU A 187 8.98 -8.06 -2.76
N GLY A 188 7.88 -8.77 -3.00
CA GLY A 188 6.80 -8.92 -2.04
C GLY A 188 7.28 -9.60 -0.75
N LEU A 189 8.12 -10.63 -0.85
CA LEU A 189 8.71 -11.30 0.31
C LEU A 189 9.62 -10.35 1.11
N ILE A 190 10.43 -9.53 0.43
CA ILE A 190 11.25 -8.49 1.09
C ILE A 190 10.35 -7.50 1.83
N MET A 191 9.26 -7.02 1.21
CA MET A 191 8.31 -6.12 1.89
C MET A 191 7.68 -6.77 3.12
N VAL A 192 7.28 -8.04 3.03
CA VAL A 192 6.74 -8.79 4.16
C VAL A 192 7.78 -8.87 5.27
N VAL A 193 9.02 -9.25 4.97
CA VAL A 193 10.08 -9.32 5.98
C VAL A 193 10.31 -7.96 6.64
N ILE A 194 10.37 -6.87 5.87
CA ILE A 194 10.49 -5.51 6.41
C ILE A 194 9.31 -5.20 7.35
N TYR A 195 8.07 -5.45 6.91
CA TYR A 195 6.88 -5.23 7.74
C TYR A 195 6.94 -6.01 9.06
N TRP A 196 7.37 -7.27 9.02
CA TRP A 196 7.49 -8.13 10.20
C TRP A 196 8.58 -7.63 11.15
N ILE A 197 9.75 -7.20 10.63
CA ILE A 197 10.82 -6.61 11.44
C ILE A 197 10.32 -5.35 12.14
N PHE A 198 9.68 -4.43 11.40
CA PHE A 198 9.12 -3.20 11.98
C PHE A 198 8.05 -3.52 13.05
N SER A 199 7.16 -4.47 12.76
CA SER A 199 6.14 -4.91 13.72
C SER A 199 6.75 -5.55 14.97
N ALA A 200 7.82 -6.32 14.83
CA ALA A 200 8.54 -6.95 15.94
C ALA A 200 9.25 -5.91 16.82
N VAL A 201 9.94 -4.93 16.23
CA VAL A 201 10.56 -3.80 16.96
C VAL A 201 9.52 -3.11 17.84
N VAL A 202 8.32 -2.93 17.30
CA VAL A 202 7.24 -2.22 17.99
C VAL A 202 6.63 -3.09 19.06
N GLY A 203 6.41 -4.37 18.79
CA GLY A 203 6.02 -5.34 19.81
C GLY A 203 6.97 -5.33 21.00
N VAL A 204 8.29 -5.29 20.76
CA VAL A 204 9.32 -5.21 21.81
C VAL A 204 9.26 -3.88 22.56
N LEU A 205 9.11 -2.75 21.86
CA LEU A 205 8.96 -1.44 22.48
C LEU A 205 7.72 -1.39 23.37
N MET A 206 6.58 -1.90 22.87
CA MET A 206 5.33 -1.94 23.62
C MET A 206 5.44 -2.87 24.83
N LEU A 207 6.10 -4.03 24.69
CA LEU A 207 6.37 -4.93 25.80
C LEU A 207 7.24 -4.27 26.88
N THR A 208 8.23 -3.49 26.48
CA THR A 208 9.10 -2.75 27.42
C THR A 208 8.34 -1.67 28.18
N ILE A 209 7.44 -0.95 27.51
CA ILE A 209 6.69 0.18 28.09
C ILE A 209 5.55 -0.31 29.00
N TYR A 210 4.78 -1.29 28.54
CA TYR A 210 3.55 -1.73 29.21
C TYR A 210 3.72 -3.03 30.02
N GLY A 211 4.81 -3.75 29.81
CA GLY A 211 4.99 -5.09 30.35
C GLY A 211 4.01 -6.11 29.74
N LEU A 212 4.20 -7.38 30.09
CA LEU A 212 3.34 -8.45 29.60
C LEU A 212 1.89 -8.29 30.09
N ASN A 213 1.72 -7.87 31.35
CA ASN A 213 0.41 -7.65 31.96
C ASN A 213 -0.33 -6.46 31.33
N GLY A 214 0.38 -5.37 31.01
CA GLY A 214 -0.24 -4.21 30.37
C GLY A 214 -0.66 -4.50 28.92
N LEU A 215 0.10 -5.32 28.19
CA LEU A 215 -0.30 -5.80 26.87
C LEU A 215 -1.50 -6.75 26.93
N ALA A 216 -1.54 -7.64 27.92
CA ALA A 216 -2.68 -8.53 28.13
C ALA A 216 -3.95 -7.74 28.47
N ALA A 217 -3.85 -6.74 29.34
CA ALA A 217 -4.95 -5.82 29.65
C ALA A 217 -5.38 -5.04 28.39
N ALA A 218 -4.43 -4.54 27.60
CA ALA A 218 -4.74 -3.82 26.36
C ALA A 218 -5.47 -4.68 25.32
N ALA A 219 -5.19 -5.99 25.27
CA ALA A 219 -5.90 -6.91 24.40
C ALA A 219 -7.35 -7.17 24.85
N GLN A 220 -7.64 -7.04 26.15
CA GLN A 220 -8.95 -7.28 26.75
C GLN A 220 -9.81 -6.02 26.86
N ASP A 221 -9.22 -4.90 27.25
CA ASP A 221 -9.94 -3.66 27.60
C ASP A 221 -9.82 -2.59 26.51
N GLY A 222 -8.96 -2.81 25.52
CA GLY A 222 -8.69 -1.87 24.43
C GLY A 222 -7.28 -1.29 24.50
N LEU A 223 -6.78 -0.86 23.34
CA LEU A 223 -5.41 -0.39 23.19
C LEU A 223 -5.24 1.01 23.80
N PRO A 224 -4.26 1.23 24.70
CA PRO A 224 -4.02 2.53 25.27
C PRO A 224 -3.62 3.54 24.18
N LEU A 225 -3.92 4.83 24.42
CA LEU A 225 -3.66 5.88 23.43
C LEU A 225 -2.19 5.90 22.97
N GLY A 226 -1.23 5.70 23.87
CA GLY A 226 0.19 5.64 23.52
C GLY A 226 0.51 4.52 22.52
N PHE A 227 -0.12 3.35 22.66
CA PHE A 227 0.02 2.24 21.72
C PHE A 227 -0.53 2.61 20.34
N LEU A 228 -1.72 3.24 20.30
CA LEU A 228 -2.33 3.67 19.05
C LEU A 228 -1.49 4.73 18.33
N LEU A 229 -0.93 5.68 19.07
CA LEU A 229 -0.07 6.72 18.49
C LEU A 229 1.22 6.12 17.90
N VAL A 230 1.89 5.23 18.63
CA VAL A 230 3.08 4.53 18.10
C VAL A 230 2.72 3.68 16.89
N SER A 231 1.59 2.98 16.94
CA SER A 231 1.05 2.21 15.80
C SER A 231 0.75 3.09 14.58
N GLY A 232 0.22 4.29 14.80
CA GLY A 232 -0.04 5.27 13.74
C GLY A 232 1.24 5.77 13.08
N VAL A 233 2.28 6.07 13.85
CA VAL A 233 3.59 6.46 13.29
C VAL A 233 4.14 5.36 12.38
N LEU A 234 4.04 4.11 12.78
CA LEU A 234 4.51 2.99 11.96
C LEU A 234 3.66 2.80 10.71
N SER A 235 2.34 2.91 10.86
CA SER A 235 1.42 2.84 9.72
C SER A 235 1.78 3.89 8.68
N THR A 236 2.19 5.09 9.13
CA THR A 236 2.69 6.17 8.25
C THR A 236 3.90 5.70 7.43
N VAL A 237 4.91 5.14 8.10
CA VAL A 237 6.14 4.67 7.46
C VAL A 237 5.88 3.50 6.52
N VAL A 238 5.11 2.50 6.97
CA VAL A 238 4.78 1.31 6.17
C VAL A 238 3.97 1.69 4.93
N THR A 239 2.97 2.55 5.08
CA THR A 239 2.13 3.00 3.96
C THR A 239 2.97 3.74 2.92
N ALA A 240 3.85 4.65 3.36
CA ALA A 240 4.77 5.37 2.48
C ALA A 240 5.68 4.41 1.69
N ILE A 241 6.31 3.46 2.38
CA ILE A 241 7.20 2.46 1.76
C ILE A 241 6.44 1.59 0.76
N VAL A 242 5.29 1.04 1.15
CA VAL A 242 4.51 0.14 0.29
C VAL A 242 4.03 0.87 -0.97
N ALA A 243 3.47 2.07 -0.84
CA ALA A 243 2.93 2.80 -1.99
C ALA A 243 4.05 3.27 -2.95
N THR A 244 5.16 3.78 -2.42
CA THR A 244 6.30 4.22 -3.25
C THR A 244 6.96 3.05 -3.97
N ILE A 245 7.13 1.90 -3.31
CA ILE A 245 7.68 0.70 -3.95
C ILE A 245 6.69 0.12 -4.97
N GLN A 246 5.39 0.05 -4.67
CA GLN A 246 4.39 -0.44 -5.64
C GLN A 246 4.35 0.42 -6.90
N THR A 247 4.42 1.76 -6.74
CA THR A 247 4.47 2.68 -7.87
C THR A 247 5.79 2.55 -8.63
N SER A 248 6.91 2.39 -7.92
CA SER A 248 8.22 2.18 -8.54
C SER A 248 8.31 0.86 -9.31
N LEU A 249 7.69 -0.21 -8.78
CA LEU A 249 7.53 -1.50 -9.45
C LEU A 249 6.66 -1.36 -10.71
N TYR A 250 5.56 -0.60 -10.62
CA TYR A 250 4.71 -0.32 -11.78
C TYR A 250 5.50 0.35 -12.91
N ILE A 251 6.24 1.42 -12.59
CA ILE A 251 7.07 2.14 -13.57
C ILE A 251 8.11 1.19 -14.18
N GLU A 252 8.82 0.42 -13.36
CA GLU A 252 9.83 -0.54 -13.83
C GLU A 252 9.24 -1.62 -14.74
N LEU A 253 8.06 -2.16 -14.40
CA LEU A 253 7.39 -3.17 -15.23
C LEU A 253 6.87 -2.58 -16.53
N ARG A 254 6.35 -1.34 -16.50
CA ARG A 254 5.88 -0.62 -17.68
C ARG A 254 7.05 -0.33 -18.63
N ASP A 255 8.13 0.24 -18.11
CA ASP A 255 9.32 0.55 -18.91
C ASP A 255 9.93 -0.72 -19.52
N TRP A 256 9.86 -1.85 -18.81
CA TRP A 256 10.31 -3.15 -19.33
C TRP A 256 9.41 -3.71 -20.45
N LYS A 257 8.09 -3.51 -20.35
CA LYS A 257 7.09 -4.10 -21.26
C LYS A 257 6.82 -3.26 -22.50
N ASP A 258 6.64 -1.97 -22.29
CA ASP A 258 6.13 -1.03 -23.30
C ASP A 258 7.17 0.01 -23.70
N GLY A 259 8.37 -0.04 -23.10
CA GLY A 259 9.46 0.89 -23.35
C GLY A 259 9.36 2.17 -22.50
N PRO A 260 10.48 2.92 -22.35
CA PRO A 260 10.47 4.20 -21.65
C PRO A 260 9.62 5.24 -22.39
N ALA A 261 8.93 6.10 -21.64
CA ALA A 261 8.08 7.16 -22.22
C ALA A 261 8.81 8.11 -23.21
N THR A 262 10.14 8.24 -23.08
CA THR A 262 10.99 9.05 -23.97
C THR A 262 11.17 8.43 -25.36
N GLU A 263 11.10 7.11 -25.51
CA GLU A 263 11.23 6.43 -26.81
C GLU A 263 9.95 6.61 -27.64
N ALA A 264 8.77 6.53 -27.01
CA ALA A 264 7.49 6.75 -27.68
C ALA A 264 7.35 8.16 -28.29
N LEU A 265 7.97 9.18 -27.68
CA LEU A 265 8.00 10.53 -28.27
C LEU A 265 8.92 10.57 -29.49
N THR A 266 10.05 9.88 -29.46
CA THR A 266 11.00 9.83 -30.59
C THR A 266 10.39 9.16 -31.82
N GLU A 267 9.56 8.13 -31.65
CA GLU A 267 8.85 7.47 -32.77
C GLU A 267 7.75 8.34 -33.40
N ILE A 268 7.13 9.26 -32.66
CA ILE A 268 6.09 10.17 -33.20
C ILE A 268 6.71 11.31 -34.01
N PHE A 269 7.96 11.69 -33.71
CA PHE A 269 8.67 12.79 -34.37
C PHE A 269 9.71 12.33 -35.41
N ALA A 270 9.88 11.03 -35.62
CA ALA A 270 10.72 10.44 -36.67
C ALA A 270 9.91 10.19 -37.95
#